data_AF-A0A350V1B5-F1
#
_entry.id   AF-A0A350V1B5-F1
#
_cell.length_a   1.000
_cell.length_b   1.000
_cell.length_c   1.000
_cell.angle_alpha   90.00
_cell.angle_beta   90.00
_cell.angle_gamma   90.00
#
_symmetry.space_group_name_H-M   'P 1'
#
loop_
_entity.id
_entity.type
_entity.pdbx_description
1 polymer ?
#
loop_
_entity_poly.entity_id
_entity_poly.type
_entity_poly.pdbx_seq_one_letter_code
_entity_poly.pdbx_strand_id
1 'polypeptide(L)'
;MRKVSKIYRVLFALVIAVMLYSCGSDTAVNTVNETILYEEQGLVDSAVVTGCYAYTRSHFLRDTFNFSSYNMIKIEFDGLSTSDYSTISVLSNNAIITNEVLYRRDNDSVNNYHSFEVPSPGDSVWIELRLYMNPQVCGTNEFKFIRARDLKVTGIK
;
A
#
# COMPACT_ATOMS: atom_id res chain seq x y z
N MET A 1 53.84 41.95 -24.89
CA MET A 1 52.88 41.36 -23.92
C MET A 1 51.42 41.40 -24.42
N ARG A 2 51.09 40.80 -25.59
CA ARG A 2 49.70 40.81 -26.15
C ARG A 2 49.05 39.43 -26.29
N LYS A 3 49.79 38.32 -26.11
CA LYS A 3 49.26 36.95 -26.28
C LYS A 3 48.46 36.45 -25.07
N VAL A 4 48.75 36.96 -23.87
CA VAL A 4 48.16 36.52 -22.61
C VAL A 4 46.66 36.87 -22.52
N SER A 5 46.24 38.00 -23.10
CA SER A 5 44.83 38.45 -23.11
C SER A 5 43.88 37.55 -23.93
N LYS A 6 44.37 36.91 -25.01
CA LYS A 6 43.55 36.02 -25.84
C LYS A 6 43.28 34.68 -25.15
N ILE A 7 44.25 34.17 -24.39
CA ILE A 7 44.13 32.90 -23.65
C ILE A 7 43.07 33.04 -22.55
N TYR A 8 43.06 34.14 -21.81
CA TYR A 8 42.04 34.38 -20.78
C TYR A 8 40.61 34.45 -21.33
N ARG A 9 40.41 34.98 -22.53
CA ARG A 9 39.07 35.02 -23.18
C ARG A 9 38.59 33.63 -23.60
N VAL A 10 39.48 32.78 -24.08
CA VAL A 10 39.15 31.39 -24.44
C VAL A 10 38.89 30.55 -23.19
N LEU A 11 39.69 30.72 -22.14
CA LEU A 11 39.51 30.01 -20.89
C LEU A 11 38.18 30.39 -20.20
N PHE A 12 37.81 31.67 -20.24
CA PHE A 12 36.55 32.16 -19.67
C PHE A 12 35.32 31.63 -20.42
N ALA A 13 35.37 31.58 -21.77
CA ALA A 13 34.29 31.01 -22.57
C ALA A 13 34.10 29.50 -22.33
N LEU A 14 35.20 28.76 -22.11
CA LEU A 14 35.16 27.34 -21.82
C LEU A 14 34.50 27.04 -20.46
N VAL A 15 34.79 27.84 -19.43
CA VAL A 15 34.21 27.67 -18.09
C VAL A 15 32.69 27.88 -18.12
N ILE A 16 32.19 28.87 -18.86
CA ILE A 16 30.74 29.11 -19.00
C ILE A 16 30.06 27.96 -19.75
N ALA A 17 30.69 27.41 -20.79
CA ALA A 17 30.13 26.28 -21.54
C ALA A 17 30.03 25.01 -20.68
N VAL A 18 30.99 24.77 -19.78
CA VAL A 18 30.94 23.64 -18.83
C VAL A 18 29.86 23.85 -17.76
N MET A 19 29.62 25.08 -17.31
CA MET A 19 28.54 25.36 -16.36
C MET A 19 27.14 25.17 -16.96
N LEU A 20 26.96 25.46 -18.25
CA LEU A 20 25.67 25.25 -18.93
C LEU A 20 25.37 23.77 -19.24
N TYR A 21 26.39 22.92 -19.31
CA TYR A 21 26.22 21.47 -19.50
C TYR A 21 25.82 20.72 -18.21
N SER A 22 25.86 21.39 -17.06
CA SER A 22 25.50 20.80 -15.75
C SER A 22 24.05 21.08 -15.33
N CYS A 23 23.25 21.76 -16.15
CA CYS A 23 21.79 21.71 -16.01
C CYS A 23 21.35 20.38 -16.60
N GLY A 24 21.47 19.34 -15.77
CA GLY A 24 21.08 17.99 -16.08
C GLY A 24 19.65 17.96 -16.60
N SER A 25 19.43 17.03 -17.52
CA SER A 25 18.10 16.50 -17.79
C SER A 25 17.58 15.88 -16.51
N ASP A 26 16.98 16.70 -15.64
CA ASP A 26 16.00 16.22 -14.69
C ASP A 26 14.88 15.63 -15.53
N THR A 27 14.93 14.31 -15.70
CA THR A 27 13.74 13.51 -15.98
C THR A 27 12.64 14.05 -15.10
N ALA A 28 11.63 14.69 -15.70
CA ALA A 28 10.45 15.17 -15.01
C ALA A 28 9.97 14.01 -14.13
N VAL A 29 10.14 14.17 -12.82
CA VAL A 29 9.62 13.22 -11.84
C VAL A 29 8.12 13.25 -12.05
N ASN A 30 7.58 12.23 -12.71
CA ASN A 30 6.14 12.03 -12.83
C ASN A 30 5.59 12.08 -11.41
N THR A 31 5.01 13.21 -11.05
CA THR A 31 4.51 13.46 -9.71
C THR A 31 3.17 12.75 -9.68
N VAL A 32 3.20 11.45 -9.40
CA VAL A 32 2.00 10.67 -9.14
C VAL A 32 1.32 11.34 -7.95
N ASN A 33 0.14 11.90 -8.17
CA ASN A 33 -0.52 12.76 -7.19
C ASN A 33 -1.28 11.85 -6.21
N GLU A 34 -0.56 11.39 -5.20
CA GLU A 34 -1.06 10.51 -4.15
C GLU A 34 -1.71 11.30 -3.01
N THR A 35 -2.88 10.85 -2.54
CA THR A 35 -3.57 11.43 -1.38
C THR A 35 -3.91 10.33 -0.37
N ILE A 36 -3.50 10.48 0.89
CA ILE A 36 -3.88 9.54 1.95
C ILE A 36 -5.35 9.77 2.29
N LEU A 37 -6.16 8.72 2.16
CA LEU A 37 -7.60 8.73 2.41
C LEU A 37 -7.95 8.12 3.76
N TYR A 38 -7.17 7.13 4.19
CA TYR A 38 -7.31 6.48 5.49
C TYR A 38 -5.95 6.03 5.99
N GLU A 39 -5.73 6.16 7.29
CA GLU A 39 -4.55 5.62 7.96
C GLU A 39 -4.91 5.20 9.39
N GLU A 40 -4.52 3.98 9.75
CA GLU A 40 -4.61 3.45 11.10
C GLU A 40 -3.30 2.74 11.46
N GLN A 41 -2.54 3.37 12.35
CA GLN A 41 -1.24 2.87 12.81
C GLN A 41 -1.40 1.89 13.97
N GLY A 42 -0.51 0.90 14.05
CA GLY A 42 -0.52 -0.14 15.07
C GLY A 42 -1.45 -1.30 14.72
N LEU A 43 -2.23 -1.78 15.69
CA LEU A 43 -3.11 -2.94 15.48
C LEU A 43 -4.45 -2.50 14.89
N VAL A 44 -4.69 -2.89 13.64
CA VAL A 44 -5.94 -2.60 12.92
C VAL A 44 -7.01 -3.62 13.30
N ASP A 45 -6.65 -4.92 13.18
CA ASP A 45 -7.54 -5.98 13.62
C ASP A 45 -6.79 -7.27 14.01
N SER A 46 -7.43 -8.11 14.82
CA SER A 46 -6.90 -9.40 15.24
C SER A 46 -7.97 -10.46 15.45
N ALA A 47 -7.72 -11.66 14.95
CA ALA A 47 -8.42 -12.86 15.35
C ALA A 47 -7.48 -13.75 16.15
N VAL A 48 -7.96 -14.26 17.27
CA VAL A 48 -7.20 -15.16 18.16
C VAL A 48 -8.10 -16.30 18.54
N VAL A 49 -7.60 -17.53 18.39
CA VAL A 49 -8.33 -18.74 18.76
C VAL A 49 -7.46 -19.67 19.57
N THR A 50 -8.12 -20.43 20.43
CA THR A 50 -7.57 -21.56 21.17
C THR A 50 -8.22 -22.83 20.63
N GLY A 51 -7.42 -23.77 20.10
CA GLY A 51 -7.92 -25.00 19.48
C GLY A 51 -8.19 -24.90 17.97
N CYS A 52 -8.92 -25.87 17.41
CA CYS A 52 -9.18 -26.01 15.96
C CYS A 52 -10.55 -25.49 15.53
N TYR A 53 -10.88 -24.26 15.92
CA TYR A 53 -12.12 -23.63 15.48
C TYR A 53 -11.81 -22.61 14.40
N ALA A 54 -12.49 -22.73 13.26
CA ALA A 54 -12.44 -21.71 12.24
C ALA A 54 -13.00 -20.39 12.79
N TYR A 55 -12.37 -19.29 12.41
CA TYR A 55 -12.73 -17.97 12.89
C TYR A 55 -12.55 -16.94 11.79
N THR A 56 -13.54 -16.05 11.69
CA THR A 56 -13.54 -14.93 10.75
C THR A 56 -13.76 -13.65 11.54
N ARG A 57 -12.96 -12.63 11.26
CA ARG A 57 -13.17 -11.27 11.73
C ARG A 57 -13.22 -10.31 10.56
N SER A 58 -14.11 -9.35 10.65
CA SER A 58 -14.27 -8.29 9.66
C SER A 58 -14.05 -6.95 10.34
N HIS A 59 -13.15 -6.16 9.78
CA HIS A 59 -12.92 -4.78 10.14
C HIS A 59 -13.37 -3.90 8.98
N PHE A 60 -14.40 -3.09 9.22
CA PHE A 60 -14.82 -2.06 8.27
C PHE A 60 -13.96 -0.82 8.51
N LEU A 61 -13.28 -0.35 7.47
CA LEU A 61 -12.60 0.94 7.53
C LEU A 61 -13.69 1.99 7.81
N ARG A 62 -13.42 2.90 8.75
CA ARG A 62 -14.45 3.86 9.20
C ARG A 62 -14.96 4.68 8.01
N ASP A 63 -16.27 4.58 7.80
CA ASP A 63 -17.05 5.35 6.83
C ASP A 63 -17.00 4.87 5.37
N THR A 64 -17.88 5.46 4.55
CA THR A 64 -17.96 5.26 3.11
C THR A 64 -16.95 6.19 2.43
N PHE A 65 -16.07 5.62 1.60
CA PHE A 65 -15.09 6.39 0.84
C PHE A 65 -15.69 6.81 -0.50
N ASN A 66 -15.47 8.07 -0.88
CA ASN A 66 -15.74 8.52 -2.24
C ASN A 66 -14.44 8.54 -3.05
N PHE A 67 -14.31 7.63 -4.02
CA PHE A 67 -13.13 7.55 -4.88
C PHE A 67 -13.32 8.19 -6.26
N SER A 68 -14.40 8.95 -6.48
CA SER A 68 -14.75 9.53 -7.79
C SER A 68 -13.67 10.46 -8.37
N SER A 69 -12.80 11.02 -7.54
CA SER A 69 -11.70 11.90 -7.96
C SER A 69 -10.35 11.18 -8.19
N TYR A 70 -10.31 9.85 -8.09
CA TYR A 70 -9.11 9.04 -8.18
C TYR A 70 -9.25 7.97 -9.26
N ASN A 71 -8.17 7.68 -9.97
CA ASN A 71 -8.11 6.66 -11.00
C ASN A 71 -7.77 5.28 -10.41
N MET A 72 -6.93 5.27 -9.37
CA MET A 72 -6.51 4.05 -8.66
C MET A 72 -6.55 4.27 -7.16
N ILE A 73 -6.67 3.17 -6.43
CA ILE A 73 -6.46 3.13 -4.99
C ILE A 73 -5.31 2.20 -4.69
N LYS A 74 -4.45 2.61 -3.77
CA LYS A 74 -3.36 1.82 -3.23
C LYS A 74 -3.66 1.50 -1.78
N ILE A 75 -3.60 0.23 -1.43
CA ILE A 75 -3.85 -0.25 -0.06
C ILE A 75 -2.58 -0.94 0.43
N GLU A 76 -2.16 -0.54 1.63
CA GLU A 76 -0.93 -0.98 2.27
C GLU A 76 -1.23 -1.44 3.70
N PHE A 77 -0.71 -2.59 4.12
CA PHE A 77 -0.78 -3.08 5.50
C PHE A 77 0.20 -4.23 5.76
N ASP A 78 0.54 -4.46 7.02
CA ASP A 78 1.32 -5.61 7.47
C ASP A 78 0.41 -6.75 7.91
N GLY A 79 0.53 -7.91 7.27
CA GLY A 79 -0.14 -9.14 7.66
C GLY A 79 0.75 -10.02 8.54
N LEU A 80 0.16 -10.61 9.59
CA LEU A 80 0.85 -11.57 10.45
C LEU A 80 -0.09 -12.68 10.90
N SER A 81 0.35 -13.93 10.79
CA SER A 81 -0.39 -15.11 11.20
C SER A 81 0.52 -16.21 11.71
N THR A 82 0.07 -16.92 12.74
CA THR A 82 0.71 -18.15 13.25
C THR A 82 -0.06 -19.41 12.87
N SER A 83 -1.09 -19.30 12.03
CA SER A 83 -1.91 -20.41 11.57
C SER A 83 -1.56 -20.81 10.14
N ASP A 84 -1.37 -22.11 9.93
CA ASP A 84 -1.03 -22.72 8.64
C ASP A 84 -2.08 -22.45 7.56
N TYR A 85 -3.35 -22.21 7.96
CA TYR A 85 -4.44 -21.87 7.06
C TYR A 85 -5.10 -20.58 7.49
N SER A 86 -4.49 -19.49 7.03
CA SER A 86 -4.98 -18.13 7.25
C SER A 86 -5.24 -17.45 5.92
N THR A 87 -6.22 -16.58 5.89
CA THR A 87 -6.53 -15.76 4.72
C THR A 87 -6.73 -14.32 5.18
N ILE A 88 -6.08 -13.38 4.51
CA ILE A 88 -6.43 -11.96 4.58
C ILE A 88 -7.02 -11.58 3.23
N SER A 89 -8.19 -10.94 3.25
CA SER A 89 -8.77 -10.35 2.05
C SER A 89 -9.23 -8.93 2.29
N VAL A 90 -9.10 -8.10 1.26
CA VAL A 90 -9.70 -6.77 1.21
C VAL A 90 -10.83 -6.80 0.22
N LEU A 91 -11.99 -6.31 0.65
CA LEU A 91 -13.23 -6.33 -0.10
C LEU A 91 -13.75 -4.92 -0.31
N SER A 92 -14.29 -4.65 -1.50
CA SER A 92 -15.16 -3.51 -1.75
C SER A 92 -16.61 -3.93 -1.66
N ASN A 93 -17.44 -2.97 -1.28
CA ASN A 93 -18.87 -3.09 -1.39
C ASN A 93 -19.47 -1.72 -1.71
N ASN A 94 -20.60 -1.74 -2.40
CA ASN A 94 -21.44 -0.58 -2.62
C ASN A 94 -22.93 -1.01 -2.55
N ALA A 95 -23.82 -0.13 -2.99
CA ALA A 95 -25.26 -0.41 -2.99
C ALA A 95 -25.69 -1.56 -3.93
N ILE A 96 -24.86 -1.95 -4.91
CA ILE A 96 -25.18 -2.92 -5.96
C ILE A 96 -24.37 -4.22 -5.79
N ILE A 97 -23.09 -4.10 -5.42
CA ILE A 97 -22.10 -5.16 -5.34
C ILE A 97 -21.69 -5.32 -3.88
N THR A 98 -21.82 -6.53 -3.37
CA THR A 98 -21.36 -6.91 -2.02
C THR A 98 -20.24 -7.93 -2.12
N ASN A 99 -19.22 -7.81 -1.27
CA ASN A 99 -18.08 -8.70 -1.16
C ASN A 99 -17.25 -8.86 -2.44
N GLU A 100 -17.08 -7.78 -3.21
CA GLU A 100 -16.14 -7.79 -4.33
C GLU A 100 -14.71 -7.90 -3.77
N VAL A 101 -13.96 -8.91 -4.24
CA VAL A 101 -12.61 -9.18 -3.73
C VAL A 101 -11.62 -8.31 -4.48
N LEU A 102 -11.11 -7.27 -3.81
CA LEU A 102 -10.02 -6.44 -4.34
C LEU A 102 -8.66 -7.12 -4.18
N TYR A 103 -8.49 -7.85 -3.07
CA TYR A 103 -7.24 -8.51 -2.74
C TYR A 103 -7.47 -9.73 -1.87
N ARG A 104 -6.64 -10.76 -2.06
CA ARG A 104 -6.61 -11.95 -1.22
C ARG A 104 -5.22 -12.55 -1.16
N ARG A 105 -4.80 -12.97 0.04
CA ARG A 105 -3.64 -13.83 0.27
C ARG A 105 -3.99 -14.91 1.27
N ASP A 106 -3.40 -16.08 1.04
CA ASP A 106 -3.62 -17.29 1.83
C ASP A 106 -2.28 -17.80 2.39
N ASN A 107 -2.37 -18.49 3.53
CA ASN A 107 -1.30 -19.22 4.22
C ASN A 107 -0.04 -18.36 4.43
N ASP A 108 1.14 -18.86 4.02
CA ASP A 108 2.42 -18.17 4.17
C ASP A 108 2.44 -16.79 3.52
N SER A 109 1.59 -16.55 2.52
CA SER A 109 1.52 -15.25 1.87
C SER A 109 0.88 -14.18 2.75
N VAL A 110 0.21 -14.55 3.85
CA VAL A 110 -0.32 -13.63 4.88
C VAL A 110 0.80 -12.97 5.67
N ASN A 111 1.94 -13.62 5.84
CA ASN A 111 3.06 -13.11 6.65
C ASN A 111 3.97 -12.16 5.86
N ASN A 112 3.39 -11.12 5.26
CA ASN A 112 4.12 -10.17 4.44
C ASN A 112 3.63 -8.74 4.66
N TYR A 113 4.46 -7.79 4.23
CA TYR A 113 3.97 -6.47 3.86
C TYR A 113 3.13 -6.60 2.59
N HIS A 114 1.89 -6.11 2.64
CA HIS A 114 0.97 -6.08 1.52
C HIS A 114 0.89 -4.66 0.99
N SER A 115 1.19 -4.49 -0.30
CA SER A 115 0.98 -3.25 -1.04
C SER A 115 0.46 -3.60 -2.41
N PHE A 116 -0.73 -3.13 -2.75
CA PHE A 116 -1.36 -3.39 -4.04
C PHE A 116 -2.18 -2.21 -4.51
N GLU A 117 -2.28 -2.06 -5.82
CA GLU A 117 -3.08 -1.07 -6.49
C GLU A 117 -4.25 -1.75 -7.21
N VAL A 118 -5.43 -1.17 -7.08
CA VAL A 118 -6.61 -1.59 -7.85
C VAL A 118 -7.24 -0.36 -8.51
N PRO A 119 -7.94 -0.55 -9.64
CA PRO A 119 -8.74 0.52 -10.22
C PRO A 119 -9.68 1.10 -9.18
N SER A 120 -9.88 2.41 -9.21
CA SER A 120 -10.87 3.06 -8.36
C SER A 120 -12.24 2.40 -8.58
N PRO A 121 -12.90 1.90 -7.52
CA PRO A 121 -14.21 1.26 -7.65
C PRO A 121 -15.34 2.28 -7.92
N GLY A 122 -14.99 3.56 -8.11
CA GLY A 122 -15.91 4.64 -8.49
C GLY A 122 -16.41 5.42 -7.28
N ASP A 123 -17.74 5.54 -7.17
CA ASP A 123 -18.44 6.37 -6.18
C ASP A 123 -18.32 5.83 -4.75
N SER A 124 -19.27 6.21 -3.87
CA SER A 124 -19.35 5.78 -2.47
C SER A 124 -19.29 4.27 -2.29
N VAL A 125 -18.17 3.78 -1.76
CA VAL A 125 -17.92 2.37 -1.42
C VAL A 125 -17.45 2.24 0.02
N TRP A 126 -17.80 1.13 0.66
CA TRP A 126 -17.19 0.75 1.94
C TRP A 126 -16.17 -0.37 1.72
N ILE A 127 -15.00 -0.21 2.32
CA ILE A 127 -13.91 -1.19 2.27
C ILE A 127 -13.92 -2.02 3.56
N GLU A 128 -13.78 -3.33 3.40
CA GLU A 128 -13.69 -4.28 4.50
C GLU A 128 -12.37 -5.04 4.42
N LEU A 129 -11.64 -5.08 5.53
CA LEU A 129 -10.53 -5.99 5.75
C LEU A 129 -11.04 -7.22 6.50
N ARG A 130 -10.92 -8.39 5.89
CA ARG A 130 -11.38 -9.66 6.46
C ARG A 130 -10.21 -10.56 6.79
N LEU A 131 -10.15 -10.98 8.05
CA LEU A 131 -9.18 -11.92 8.58
C LEU A 131 -9.87 -13.26 8.81
N TYR A 132 -9.39 -14.32 8.16
CA TYR A 132 -9.90 -15.67 8.30
C TYR A 132 -8.79 -16.61 8.76
N MET A 133 -9.13 -17.53 9.65
CA MET A 133 -8.22 -18.51 10.21
C MET A 133 -8.93 -19.84 10.36
N ASN A 134 -8.27 -20.93 9.96
CA ASN A 134 -8.78 -22.29 10.04
C ASN A 134 -7.70 -23.25 10.55
N PRO A 135 -7.42 -23.26 11.86
CA PRO A 135 -6.31 -24.05 12.40
C PRO A 135 -6.52 -25.56 12.16
N GLN A 136 -5.55 -26.24 11.56
CA GLN A 136 -5.60 -27.70 11.35
C GLN A 136 -5.02 -28.52 12.49
N VAL A 137 -4.02 -27.99 13.20
CA VAL A 137 -3.35 -28.67 14.32
C VAL A 137 -3.77 -28.02 15.63
N CYS A 138 -4.35 -28.81 16.53
CA CYS A 138 -4.80 -28.38 17.86
C CYS A 138 -3.94 -29.04 18.92
N GLY A 139 -2.87 -28.37 19.35
CA GLY A 139 -2.23 -28.67 20.63
C GLY A 139 -3.07 -28.11 21.78
N THR A 140 -3.23 -28.87 22.87
CA THR A 140 -3.69 -28.32 24.16
C THR A 140 -2.73 -27.19 24.55
N ASN A 141 -3.20 -25.94 24.49
CA ASN A 141 -2.48 -24.68 24.76
C ASN A 141 -1.78 -23.99 23.57
N GLU A 142 -2.06 -24.36 22.32
CA GLU A 142 -1.60 -23.56 21.17
C GLU A 142 -2.53 -22.37 20.91
N PHE A 143 -1.96 -21.16 20.99
CA PHE A 143 -2.61 -19.92 20.59
C PHE A 143 -2.31 -19.63 19.12
N LYS A 144 -3.34 -19.64 18.29
CA LYS A 144 -3.24 -19.25 16.87
C LYS A 144 -3.85 -17.87 16.70
N PHE A 145 -3.20 -17.04 15.89
CA PHE A 145 -3.71 -15.72 15.59
C PHE A 145 -3.47 -15.33 14.15
N ILE A 146 -4.28 -14.39 13.69
CA ILE A 146 -4.06 -13.60 12.48
C ILE A 146 -4.34 -12.14 12.81
N ARG A 147 -3.50 -11.23 12.32
CA ARG A 147 -3.56 -9.80 12.60
C ARG A 147 -3.20 -9.02 11.37
N ALA A 148 -3.76 -7.82 11.28
CA ALA A 148 -3.34 -6.80 10.34
C ALA A 148 -2.90 -5.56 11.11
N ARG A 149 -1.85 -4.90 10.64
CA ARG A 149 -1.29 -3.70 11.24
C ARG A 149 -1.01 -2.62 10.19
N ASP A 150 -0.94 -1.39 10.67
CA ASP A 150 -0.42 -0.25 9.90
C ASP A 150 -1.14 -0.09 8.55
N LEU A 151 -2.47 -0.05 8.57
CA LEU A 151 -3.31 0.03 7.38
C LEU A 151 -3.32 1.46 6.83
N LYS A 152 -3.03 1.59 5.53
CA LYS A 152 -3.06 2.84 4.80
C LYS A 152 -3.80 2.66 3.48
N VAL A 153 -4.70 3.59 3.17
CA VAL A 153 -5.40 3.67 1.88
C VAL A 153 -5.08 5.01 1.24
N THR A 154 -4.58 4.95 0.02
CA THR A 154 -4.12 6.11 -0.75
C THR A 154 -4.89 6.16 -2.07
N GLY A 155 -5.49 7.31 -2.38
CA GLY A 155 -6.05 7.59 -3.69
C GLY A 155 -4.99 8.14 -4.64
N ILE A 156 -4.97 7.66 -5.87
CA ILE A 156 -4.02 8.06 -6.91
C ILE A 156 -4.79 8.69 -8.08
N LYS A 157 -4.41 9.93 -8.43
CA LYS A 157 -4.96 10.65 -9.59
C LYS A 157 -4.15 10.41 -10.85
#